data_AF-A0A958VRD4-F1
#
_entry.id   AF-A0A958VRD4-F1
#
_cell.length_a   1.000
_cell.length_b   1.000
_cell.length_c   1.000
_cell.angle_alpha   90.00
_cell.angle_beta   90.00
_cell.angle_gamma   90.00
#
_symmetry.space_group_name_H-M   'P 1'
#
loop_
_entity.id
_entity.type
_entity.pdbx_description
1 polymer ?
#
loop_
_entity_poly.entity_id
_entity_poly.type
_entity_poly.pdbx_seq_one_letter_code
_entity_poly.pdbx_strand_id
1 'polypeptide(L)'
;QPRIDGIDSPGHNGIDIVVEKDGQYFIVEGKYTGSAGLNPADPKTGLPKQMSDDWISQNDFQRLRDAVGNDLAEKIISAGYKRILAKTSLDGTVLYKELSPTANIIEDWTP
;
A
#
# COMPACT_ATOMS: atom_id res chain seq x y z
N GLN A 1 -12.51 9.26 10.64
CA GLN A 1 -13.23 10.56 10.56
C GLN A 1 -13.10 11.09 9.14
N PRO A 2 -14.16 11.66 8.51
CA PRO A 2 -13.97 12.30 7.22
C PRO A 2 -13.10 13.54 7.41
N ARG A 3 -11.99 13.59 6.66
CA ARG A 3 -11.09 14.73 6.63
C ARG A 3 -11.71 15.78 5.70
N ILE A 4 -12.36 16.79 6.29
CA ILE A 4 -12.78 17.98 5.54
C ILE A 4 -11.60 18.94 5.58
N ASP A 5 -10.68 18.75 4.66
CA ASP A 5 -9.50 19.61 4.51
C ASP A 5 -9.73 20.58 3.33
N GLY A 6 -8.95 21.67 3.26
CA GLY A 6 -9.00 22.59 2.13
C GLY A 6 -8.60 21.91 0.81
N ILE A 7 -9.02 22.45 -0.34
CA ILE A 7 -8.74 21.88 -1.68
C ILE A 7 -7.24 21.68 -1.95
N ASP A 8 -6.39 22.51 -1.33
CA ASP A 8 -4.93 22.45 -1.46
C ASP A 8 -4.25 21.66 -0.34
N SER A 9 -5.02 20.95 0.48
CA SER A 9 -4.45 20.23 1.61
C SER A 9 -3.54 19.12 1.10
N PRO A 10 -2.33 18.97 1.69
CA PRO A 10 -1.44 17.91 1.31
C PRO A 10 -2.14 16.57 1.50
N GLY A 11 -1.98 15.68 0.51
CA GLY A 11 -2.58 14.35 0.55
C GLY A 11 -2.17 13.57 1.81
N HIS A 12 -2.91 12.50 2.09
CA HIS A 12 -2.57 11.64 3.22
C HIS A 12 -1.39 10.72 2.90
N ASN A 13 -0.50 10.54 3.87
CA ASN A 13 0.54 9.51 3.80
C ASN A 13 0.00 8.22 4.41
N GLY A 14 0.20 7.07 3.77
CA GLY A 14 -0.24 5.79 4.31
C GLY A 14 -0.44 4.73 3.24
N ILE A 15 -1.11 3.65 3.63
CA ILE A 15 -1.64 2.66 2.69
C ILE A 15 -2.83 3.28 1.97
N ASP A 16 -2.87 3.19 0.64
CA ASP A 16 -3.98 3.73 -0.14
C ASP A 16 -5.25 2.91 0.06
N ILE A 17 -5.18 1.59 -0.14
CA ILE A 17 -6.34 0.71 -0.14
C ILE A 17 -5.98 -0.65 0.49
N VAL A 18 -6.91 -1.22 1.24
CA VAL A 18 -6.91 -2.63 1.66
C VAL A 18 -8.17 -3.30 1.15
N VAL A 19 -8.02 -4.49 0.55
CA VAL A 19 -9.12 -5.25 -0.07
C VAL A 19 -9.13 -6.68 0.47
N GLU A 20 -10.31 -7.24 0.68
CA GLU A 20 -10.53 -8.67 0.88
C GLU A 20 -11.22 -9.25 -0.36
N LYS A 21 -10.70 -10.34 -0.91
CA LYS A 21 -11.36 -11.11 -1.97
C LYS A 21 -11.12 -12.59 -1.73
N ASP A 22 -12.20 -13.37 -1.72
CA ASP A 22 -12.16 -14.83 -1.55
C ASP A 22 -11.37 -15.31 -0.31
N GLY A 23 -11.43 -14.53 0.78
CA GLY A 23 -10.70 -14.80 2.03
C GLY A 23 -9.22 -14.41 2.02
N GLN A 24 -8.70 -13.86 0.92
CA GLN A 24 -7.35 -13.33 0.81
C GLN A 24 -7.35 -11.81 0.97
N TYR A 25 -6.39 -11.29 1.73
CA TYR A 25 -6.16 -9.86 1.89
C TYR A 25 -5.10 -9.32 0.93
N PHE A 26 -5.35 -8.11 0.44
CA PHE A 26 -4.48 -7.37 -0.46
C PHE A 26 -4.28 -5.95 0.08
N ILE A 27 -3.03 -5.54 0.24
CA ILE A 27 -2.66 -4.14 0.48
C ILE A 27 -2.25 -3.56 -0.88
N VAL A 28 -2.93 -2.51 -1.31
CA VAL A 28 -2.82 -1.97 -2.66
C VAL A 28 -2.31 -0.54 -2.62
N GLU A 29 -1.30 -0.24 -3.42
CA GLU A 29 -0.81 1.12 -3.67
C GLU A 29 -1.13 1.52 -5.12
N GLY A 30 -1.77 2.67 -5.29
CA GLY A 30 -2.08 3.23 -6.60
C GLY A 30 -1.02 4.22 -7.06
N LYS A 31 -0.49 4.06 -8.28
CA LYS A 31 0.44 5.02 -8.89
C LYS A 31 0.06 5.27 -10.34
N TYR A 32 0.19 6.52 -10.79
CA TYR A 32 0.16 6.82 -12.22
C TYR A 32 1.46 6.37 -12.90
N THR A 33 1.33 5.83 -14.11
CA THR A 33 2.46 5.45 -14.95
C THR A 33 3.28 6.69 -15.35
N GLY A 34 4.61 6.56 -15.38
CA GLY A 34 5.55 7.61 -15.82
C GLY A 34 6.15 8.44 -14.69
N SER A 35 5.32 9.13 -13.89
CA SER A 35 5.80 10.11 -12.90
C SER A 35 5.83 9.62 -11.45
N ALA A 36 5.10 8.56 -11.12
CA ALA A 36 4.91 8.13 -9.74
C ALA A 36 5.50 6.73 -9.49
N GLY A 37 6.37 6.60 -8.49
CA GLY A 37 6.97 5.34 -8.03
C GLY A 37 6.70 5.10 -6.54
N LEU A 38 6.99 3.88 -6.08
CA LEU A 38 7.09 3.62 -4.64
C LEU A 38 8.25 4.43 -4.07
N ASN A 39 8.06 5.05 -2.91
CA ASN A 39 9.14 5.78 -2.26
C ASN A 39 10.29 4.79 -1.92
N PRO A 40 11.55 5.12 -2.29
CA PRO A 40 12.69 4.28 -1.93
C PRO A 40 12.90 4.28 -0.41
N ALA A 41 13.69 3.34 0.09
CA ALA A 41 14.16 3.41 1.46
C ALA A 41 15.00 4.68 1.65
N ASP A 42 14.85 5.33 2.80
CA ASP A 42 15.63 6.50 3.18
C ASP A 42 16.62 6.12 4.29
N PRO A 43 17.92 5.97 3.97
CA PRO A 43 18.93 5.59 4.96
C PRO A 43 19.20 6.67 6.00
N LYS A 44 18.81 7.93 5.76
CA LYS A 44 19.02 9.03 6.73
C LYS A 44 17.99 8.99 7.86
N THR A 45 16.75 8.63 7.53
CA THR A 45 15.66 8.52 8.50
C THR A 45 15.44 7.09 8.98
N GLY A 46 16.01 6.11 8.28
CA GLY A 46 15.76 4.69 8.50
C GLY A 46 14.38 4.24 8.00
N LEU A 47 13.67 5.07 7.22
CA LEU A 47 12.37 4.73 6.67
C LEU A 47 12.53 3.62 5.61
N PRO A 48 11.89 2.44 5.77
CA PRO A 48 12.00 1.37 4.78
C PRO A 48 11.30 1.74 3.47
N LYS A 49 11.57 0.98 2.41
CA LYS A 49 10.96 1.17 1.08
C LYS A 49 9.44 1.03 1.19
N GLN A 50 8.70 1.94 0.57
CA GLN A 50 7.23 1.89 0.59
C GLN A 50 6.72 0.52 0.10
N MET A 51 5.68 0.01 0.76
CA MET A 51 5.08 -1.32 0.57
C MET A 51 5.93 -2.53 1.01
N SER A 52 7.14 -2.35 1.56
CA SER A 52 7.85 -3.50 2.16
C SER A 52 7.23 -3.91 3.49
N ASP A 53 7.51 -5.12 3.95
CA ASP A 53 7.05 -5.61 5.25
C ASP A 53 7.55 -4.72 6.38
N ASP A 54 8.81 -4.30 6.34
CA ASP A 54 9.37 -3.37 7.32
C ASP A 54 8.64 -2.03 7.31
N TRP A 55 8.17 -1.56 6.16
CA TRP A 55 7.42 -0.30 6.04
C TRP A 55 5.98 -0.46 6.56
N ILE A 56 5.32 -1.57 6.24
CA ILE A 56 3.93 -1.85 6.65
C ILE A 56 3.85 -2.16 8.15
N SER A 57 4.81 -2.93 8.67
CA SER A 57 4.86 -3.38 10.07
C SER A 57 5.50 -2.36 11.03
N GLN A 58 6.05 -1.26 10.51
CA GLN A 58 6.67 -0.21 11.32
C GLN A 58 5.73 0.26 12.44
N ASN A 59 6.29 0.43 13.65
CA ASN A 59 5.56 0.86 14.85
C ASN A 59 4.35 -0.02 15.15
N ASP A 60 4.53 -1.35 15.16
CA ASP A 60 3.45 -2.33 15.36
C ASP A 60 2.30 -2.15 14.35
N PHE A 61 2.63 -2.22 13.07
CA PHE A 61 1.66 -2.14 11.97
C PHE A 61 0.81 -0.86 11.98
N GLN A 62 1.30 0.25 12.53
CA GLN A 62 0.54 1.50 12.69
C GLN A 62 -0.12 1.94 11.37
N ARG A 63 0.58 1.84 10.23
CA ARG A 63 0.02 2.24 8.93
C ARG A 63 -1.17 1.40 8.51
N LEU A 64 -1.11 0.09 8.77
CA LEU A 64 -2.23 -0.81 8.49
C LEU A 64 -3.38 -0.51 9.45
N ARG A 65 -3.10 -0.37 10.76
CA ARG A 65 -4.10 -0.03 11.78
C ARG A 65 -4.78 1.31 11.49
N ASP A 66 -4.05 2.31 11.03
CA ASP A 66 -4.59 3.60 10.62
C ASP A 66 -5.54 3.48 9.43
N ALA A 67 -5.25 2.55 8.51
CA ALA A 67 -6.04 2.34 7.30
C ALA A 67 -7.35 1.56 7.58
N VAL A 68 -7.31 0.54 8.45
CA VAL A 68 -8.42 -0.41 8.60
C VAL A 68 -8.98 -0.57 10.02
N GLY A 69 -8.35 0.05 11.02
CA GLY A 69 -8.63 -0.16 12.44
C GLY A 69 -7.93 -1.39 13.02
N ASN A 70 -7.86 -1.47 14.36
CA ASN A 70 -7.07 -2.48 15.06
C ASN A 70 -7.56 -3.92 14.81
N ASP A 71 -8.85 -4.19 14.97
CA ASP A 71 -9.39 -5.56 14.88
C ASP A 71 -9.20 -6.17 13.49
N LEU A 72 -9.44 -5.39 12.44
CA LEU A 72 -9.24 -5.87 11.07
C LEU A 72 -7.75 -5.98 10.72
N ALA A 73 -6.89 -5.09 11.24
CA ALA A 73 -5.45 -5.21 11.07
C ALA A 73 -4.93 -6.53 11.67
N GLU A 74 -5.37 -6.91 12.87
CA GLU A 74 -5.00 -8.20 13.48
C GLU A 74 -5.44 -9.40 12.62
N LYS A 75 -6.65 -9.36 12.07
CA LYS A 75 -7.14 -10.40 11.15
C LYS A 75 -6.26 -10.50 9.90
N ILE A 76 -5.86 -9.37 9.32
CA ILE A 76 -5.00 -9.34 8.13
C ILE A 76 -3.60 -9.85 8.45
N ILE A 77 -3.02 -9.44 9.58
CA ILE A 77 -1.68 -9.87 10.02
C ILE A 77 -1.66 -11.38 10.24
N SER A 78 -2.67 -11.92 10.92
CA SER A 78 -2.76 -13.36 11.20
C SER A 78 -3.07 -14.22 9.98
N ALA A 79 -3.93 -13.74 9.06
CA ALA A 79 -4.24 -14.46 7.82
C ALA A 79 -3.14 -14.35 6.76
N GLY A 80 -2.30 -13.31 6.84
CA GLY A 80 -1.35 -12.94 5.81
C GLY A 80 -2.01 -12.16 4.66
N TYR A 81 -1.17 -11.46 3.89
CA TYR A 81 -1.63 -10.59 2.80
C TYR A 81 -0.64 -10.51 1.65
N LYS A 82 -1.17 -10.17 0.47
CA LYS A 82 -0.39 -9.82 -0.73
C LYS A 82 -0.26 -8.31 -0.88
N ARG A 83 0.79 -7.86 -1.56
CA ARG A 83 1.06 -6.45 -1.85
C ARG A 83 0.90 -6.24 -3.34
N ILE A 84 0.01 -5.33 -3.71
CA ILE A 84 -0.29 -5.06 -5.11
C ILE A 84 0.05 -3.61 -5.44
N LEU A 85 0.82 -3.42 -6.50
CA LEU A 85 1.01 -2.11 -7.12
C LEU A 85 0.05 -1.98 -8.30
N ALA A 86 -0.93 -1.08 -8.18
CA ALA A 86 -1.84 -0.72 -9.25
C ALA A 86 -1.27 0.47 -10.04
N LYS A 87 -0.95 0.25 -11.32
CA LYS A 87 -0.39 1.26 -12.23
C LYS A 87 -1.45 1.73 -13.21
N THR A 88 -1.90 2.96 -13.04
CA THR A 88 -2.90 3.58 -13.91
C THR A 88 -2.23 4.36 -15.03
N SER A 89 -2.53 4.02 -16.26
CA SER A 89 -2.09 4.71 -17.48
C SER A 89 -2.98 5.92 -17.81
N LEU A 90 -2.53 6.77 -18.72
CA LEU A 90 -3.25 7.99 -19.12
C LEU A 90 -4.61 7.71 -19.78
N ASP A 91 -4.78 6.54 -20.37
CA ASP A 91 -6.03 6.06 -20.97
C ASP A 91 -6.98 5.42 -19.94
N GLY A 92 -6.61 5.40 -18.66
CA GLY A 92 -7.38 4.78 -17.58
C GLY A 92 -7.14 3.28 -17.42
N THR A 93 -6.33 2.65 -18.28
CA THR A 93 -5.98 1.23 -18.14
C THR A 93 -5.18 1.02 -16.85
N VAL A 94 -5.56 0.02 -16.05
CA VAL A 94 -4.86 -0.34 -14.80
C VAL A 94 -4.14 -1.67 -14.98
N LEU A 95 -2.82 -1.66 -14.77
CA LEU A 95 -2.02 -2.87 -14.67
C LEU A 95 -1.68 -3.14 -13.21
N TYR A 96 -1.89 -4.36 -12.75
CA TYR A 96 -1.56 -4.74 -11.38
C TYR A 96 -0.29 -5.59 -11.35
N LYS A 97 0.55 -5.37 -10.34
CA LYS A 97 1.79 -6.12 -10.13
C LYS A 97 1.86 -6.60 -8.69
N GLU A 98 2.16 -7.87 -8.48
CA GLU A 98 2.43 -8.39 -7.15
C GLU A 98 3.83 -8.00 -6.70
N LEU A 99 3.97 -7.58 -5.44
CA LEU A 99 5.22 -7.19 -4.84
C LEU A 99 5.68 -8.22 -3.81
N SER A 100 6.98 -8.46 -3.77
CA SER A 100 7.65 -9.23 -2.73
C SER A 100 7.61 -8.53 -1.38
N PRO A 101 7.95 -9.24 -0.29
CA PRO A 101 8.09 -8.62 1.03
C PRO A 101 9.07 -7.43 1.10
N THR A 102 10.02 -7.35 0.16
CA THR A 102 10.97 -6.23 0.04
C THR A 102 10.52 -5.18 -0.99
N ALA A 103 9.24 -5.19 -1.37
CA ALA A 103 8.63 -4.31 -2.37
C ALA A 103 9.31 -4.34 -3.75
N ASN A 104 9.74 -5.51 -4.22
CA ASN A 104 10.19 -5.71 -5.59
C ASN A 104 9.07 -6.37 -6.41
N ILE A 105 8.93 -6.01 -7.68
CA ILE A 105 7.94 -6.63 -8.56
C ILE A 105 8.30 -8.11 -8.72
N ILE A 106 7.33 -8.99 -8.46
CA ILE A 106 7.44 -10.43 -8.71
C ILE A 106 6.93 -10.71 -10.12
N GLU A 107 5.67 -10.37 -10.38
CA GLU A 107 4.96 -10.66 -11.62
C GLU A 107 3.78 -9.71 -11.85
N ASP A 108 3.21 -9.76 -13.06
CA ASP A 108 1.92 -9.15 -13.34
C ASP A 108 0.82 -9.95 -12.63
N TRP A 109 -0.08 -9.25 -11.96
CA TRP A 109 -1.17 -9.84 -11.20
C TRP A 109 -2.50 -9.50 -11.85
N THR A 110 -3.46 -10.41 -11.76
CA THR A 110 -4.84 -10.18 -12.21
C THR A 110 -5.79 -10.49 -11.07
N PRO A 111 -6.73 -9.58 -10.75
CA PRO A 111 -7.68 -9.77 -9.65
C PRO A 111 -8.60 -10.96 -9.80
#